data_AF-A0A641APC0-F1
#
_entry.id   AF-A0A641APC0-F1
#
_cell.length_a   1.000
_cell.length_b   1.000
_cell.length_c   1.000
_cell.angle_alpha   90.00
_cell.angle_beta   90.00
_cell.angle_gamma   90.00
#
_symmetry.space_group_name_H-M   'P 1'
#
loop_
_entity.id
_entity.type
_entity.pdbx_description
1 polymer ?
#
loop_
_entity_poly.entity_id
_entity_poly.type
_entity_poly.pdbx_seq_one_letter_code
_entity_poly.pdbx_strand_id
1 'polypeptide(L)' 'MHGSSPAAWTGVIMCLVGITIGGIALVPDPNWILFTIGTVIALAAGVVARIMSAAGMGADRAEH' A
#
# COMPACT_ATOMS: atom_id res chain seq x y z
N MET A 1 -0.46 -6.85 20.42
CA MET A 1 -0.79 -5.46 20.09
C MET A 1 -1.16 -5.41 18.62
N HIS A 2 -2.35 -4.90 18.33
CA HIS A 2 -2.93 -4.73 16.99
C HIS A 2 -1.97 -4.02 16.04
N GLY A 3 -2.13 -4.25 14.72
CA GLY A 3 -1.82 -3.40 13.55
C GLY A 3 -0.95 -2.13 13.62
N SER A 4 -0.06 -1.98 14.59
CA SER A 4 0.69 -0.76 14.92
C SER A 4 2.14 -0.82 14.45
N SER A 5 2.53 -1.92 13.80
CA SER A 5 3.85 -1.99 13.16
C SER A 5 3.92 -0.93 12.04
N PRO A 6 5.00 -0.14 11.98
CA PRO A 6 5.19 0.85 10.92
C PRO A 6 5.05 0.26 9.52
N ALA A 7 5.54 -0.98 9.30
CA ALA A 7 5.41 -1.68 8.03
C ALA A 7 3.95 -1.91 7.61
N ALA A 8 3.08 -2.25 8.57
CA ALA A 8 1.67 -2.49 8.29
C ALA A 8 0.96 -1.19 7.91
N TRP A 9 1.17 -0.10 8.67
CA TRP A 9 0.48 1.16 8.40
C TRP A 9 0.99 1.85 7.12
N THR A 10 2.28 1.74 6.79
CA THR A 10 2.79 2.28 5.52
C THR A 10 2.21 1.54 4.31
N GLY A 11 2.10 0.21 4.38
CA GLY A 11 1.42 -0.56 3.33
C GLY A 11 -0.03 -0.13 3.15
N VAL A 12 -0.75 0.08 4.25
CA VAL A 12 -2.15 0.54 4.21
C VAL A 12 -2.27 1.92 3.56
N ILE A 13 -1.46 2.90 3.94
CA ILE A 13 -1.50 4.24 3.33
C ILE A 13 -1.19 4.16 1.84
N MET A 14 -0.14 3.44 1.44
CA MET A 14 0.19 3.30 0.03
C MET A 14 -0.95 2.68 -0.78
N CYS A 15 -1.59 1.64 -0.25
CA CYS A 15 -2.78 1.05 -0.89
C CYS A 15 -3.93 2.05 -0.98
N LEU A 16 -4.24 2.77 0.10
CA LEU A 16 -5.32 3.76 0.11
C LEU A 16 -5.07 4.89 -0.90
N VAL A 17 -3.83 5.39 -1.00
CA VAL A 17 -3.45 6.40 -1.99
C VAL A 17 -3.59 5.86 -3.41
N GLY A 18 -3.05 4.67 -3.69
CA GLY A 18 -3.15 4.05 -5.01
C GLY A 18 -4.59 3.82 -5.46
N ILE A 19 -5.43 3.28 -4.57
CA ILE A 19 -6.85 3.06 -4.83
C ILE A 19 -7.60 4.39 -4.99
N THR A 20 -7.30 5.40 -4.19
CA THR A 20 -7.93 6.72 -4.32
C THR A 20 -7.60 7.36 -5.67
N ILE A 21 -6.32 7.34 -6.09
CA ILE A 21 -5.90 7.84 -7.40
C ILE A 21 -6.56 7.04 -8.52
N GLY A 22 -6.58 5.71 -8.41
CA GLY A 22 -7.22 4.84 -9.40
C GLY A 22 -8.74 5.07 -9.50
N GLY A 23 -9.42 5.26 -8.37
CA GLY A 23 -10.85 5.56 -8.33
C GLY A 23 -11.18 6.92 -8.94
N ILE A 24 -10.40 7.96 -8.62
CA ILE A 24 -10.54 9.29 -9.22
C ILE A 24 -10.26 9.24 -10.73
N ALA A 25 -9.29 8.43 -11.17
CA ALA A 25 -8.94 8.31 -12.59
C ALA A 25 -10.08 7.74 -13.46
N LEU A 26 -11.07 7.07 -12.87
CA LEU A 26 -12.19 6.47 -13.59
C LEU A 26 -13.42 7.39 -13.72
N VAL A 27 -13.40 8.58 -13.11
CA VAL A 27 -14.58 9.48 -13.05
C VAL A 27 -14.20 10.92 -13.43
N PRO A 28 -14.95 11.60 -14.33
CA PRO A 28 -16.07 11.14 -15.15
C PRO A 28 -15.66 10.46 -16.48
N ASP A 29 -14.50 10.80 -17.03
CA ASP A 29 -13.90 10.16 -18.20
C ASP A 29 -12.71 9.30 -17.77
N PRO A 30 -12.63 8.02 -18.18
CA PRO A 30 -11.57 7.12 -17.74
C PRO A 30 -10.21 7.53 -18.28
N ASN A 31 -9.33 7.99 -17.38
CA ASN A 31 -7.93 8.26 -17.65
C ASN A 31 -7.09 7.02 -17.35
N TRP A 32 -6.84 6.23 -18.39
CA TRP A 32 -6.09 4.96 -18.29
C TRP A 32 -4.64 5.12 -17.83
N ILE A 33 -4.02 6.27 -18.06
CA ILE A 33 -2.65 6.55 -17.59
C ILE A 33 -2.66 6.73 -16.07
N LEU A 34 -3.52 7.60 -15.55
CA LEU A 34 -3.67 7.83 -14.10
C LEU A 34 -4.14 6.57 -13.36
N PHE A 35 -5.04 5.80 -13.97
CA PHE A 35 -5.48 4.51 -13.42
C PHE A 35 -4.31 3.52 -13.30
N THR A 36 -3.46 3.44 -14.32
CA THR A 36 -2.27 2.58 -14.31
C THR A 36 -1.29 3.02 -13.22
N ILE A 37 -1.08 4.33 -13.06
CA ILE A 37 -0.24 4.89 -11.99
C ILE A 37 -0.79 4.50 -10.61
N GLY A 38 -2.09 4.71 -10.37
CA GLY A 38 -2.74 4.32 -9.12
C GLY A 38 -2.61 2.82 -8.82
N THR A 39 -2.77 1.99 -9.85
CA THR A 39 -2.61 0.53 -9.78
C THR A 39 -1.18 0.14 -9.42
N VAL A 40 -0.17 0.73 -10.07
CA VAL A 40 1.25 0.48 -9.77
C VAL A 40 1.58 0.89 -8.34
N ILE A 41 1.05 2.01 -7.85
CA ILE A 41 1.24 2.45 -6.45
C ILE A 41 0.63 1.44 -5.47
N ALA A 42 -0.60 0.97 -5.73
CA ALA A 42 -1.26 -0.01 -4.88
C ALA A 42 -0.51 -1.35 -4.85
N LEU A 43 0.03 -1.81 -6.00
CA LEU A 43 0.84 -3.02 -6.06
C LEU A 43 2.20 -2.85 -5.37
N ALA A 44 2.83 -1.68 -5.52
CA ALA A 44 4.10 -1.35 -4.87
C ALA A 44 3.99 -1.35 -3.34
N ALA A 45 2.80 -1.05 -2.78
CA ALA A 45 2.55 -1.12 -1.34
C ALA A 45 2.90 -2.48 -0.74
N GLY A 46 2.60 -3.58 -1.45
CA GLY A 46 2.96 -4.93 -1.03
C GLY A 46 4.47 -5.15 -1.00
N VAL A 47 5.18 -4.66 -2.01
CA VAL A 47 6.65 -4.74 -2.08
C VAL A 47 7.29 -3.95 -0.96
N VAL A 48 6.82 -2.72 -0.72
CA VAL A 48 7.32 -1.85 0.36
C VAL A 48 7.05 -2.47 1.73
N ALA A 49 5.87 -3.02 1.96
CA ALA A 49 5.55 -3.72 3.21
C ALA A 49 6.47 -4.93 3.44
N ARG A 50 6.83 -5.68 2.39
CA ARG A 50 7.80 -6.77 2.46
C ARG A 50 9.20 -6.29 2.82
N ILE A 51 9.66 -5.20 2.19
CA ILE A 51 10.97 -4.60 2.47
C ILE A 51 11.03 -4.11 3.93
N MET A 52 9.99 -3.40 4.39
CA MET A 52 9.94 -2.93 5.78
C MET A 52 9.87 -4.07 6.80
N SER A 53 9.14 -5.14 6.45
CA SER A 53 9.13 -6.35 7.28
C SER A 53 10.51 -7.01 7.37
N ALA A 54 11.23 -7.09 6.26
CA ALA A 54 12.60 -7.61 6.23
C ALA A 54 13.60 -6.72 6.96
N ALA A 55 13.36 -5.41 7.00
CA ALA A 55 14.16 -4.43 7.75
C ALA A 55 13.86 -4.44 9.27
N GLY A 56 13.05 -5.39 9.77
CA GLY A 56 12.73 -5.51 11.20
C GLY A 56 11.63 -4.56 11.69
N MET A 57 11.01 -3.78 10.79
CA MET A 57 9.87 -2.91 11.13
C MET A 57 8.51 -3.61 11.00
N GLY A 58 8.51 -4.91 10.68
CA GLY A 58 7.32 -5.76 10.65
C GLY A 58 6.75 -6.00 12.04
N ALA A 59 5.55 -6.56 12.12
CA ALA A 59 5.03 -7.04 13.40
C ALA A 59 5.96 -8.16 13.88
N ASP A 60 6.58 -7.95 15.05
CA ASP A 60 7.33 -8.99 15.75
C ASP A 60 6.40 -10.19 15.86
N ARG A 61 6.81 -11.32 15.27
CA ARG A 61 6.13 -12.59 15.45
C ARG A 61 6.41 -12.93 16.91
N ALA A 62 5.55 -12.46 17.81
CA ALA A 62 5.64 -12.78 19.22
C ALA A 62 5.75 -14.30 19.33
N GLU A 63 6.95 -14.69 19.74
CA GLU A 63 7.41 -16.03 20.04
C GLU A 63 6.33 -16.74 20.90
N HIS A 64 5.83 -17.86 20.39
CA HIS A 64 5.17 -18.88 21.18
C HIS A 64 6.13 -20.05 21.33
#